data_AF-A0A7X9EFR5-F1
#
_entry.id   AF-A0A7X9EFR5-F1
#
_cell.length_a   1.000
_cell.length_b   1.000
_cell.length_c   1.000
_cell.angle_alpha   90.00
_cell.angle_beta   90.00
_cell.angle_gamma   90.00
#
_symmetry.space_group_name_H-M   'P 1'
#
loop_
_entity.id
_entity.type
_entity.pdbx_description
1 polymer ?
#
loop_
_entity_poly.entity_id
_entity_poly.type
_entity_poly.pdbx_seq_one_letter_code
_entity_poly.pdbx_strand_id
1 'polypeptide(L)'
;MKKTKKAGFEEKLKELEEIAEKLNEPDCPLEKSLELFEKGVNLSRQLHQELNQAKLRVKKLIGENDTEELKEDLFENAPINKSDD
;
A
#
# COMPACT_ATOMS: atom_id res chain seq x y z
N MET A 1 19.33 -11.21 -12.31
CA MET A 1 19.37 -11.40 -10.83
C MET A 1 17.95 -11.65 -10.33
N LYS A 2 17.71 -12.70 -9.53
CA LYS A 2 16.37 -13.00 -8.98
C LYS A 2 16.06 -12.02 -7.86
N LYS A 3 15.21 -11.00 -8.08
CA LYS A 3 14.66 -10.19 -6.98
C LYS A 3 13.84 -11.12 -6.08
N THR A 4 14.32 -11.37 -4.87
CA THR A 4 13.58 -12.12 -3.85
C THR A 4 12.38 -11.30 -3.40
N LYS A 5 11.20 -11.91 -3.24
CA LYS A 5 9.95 -11.20 -2.82
C LYS A 5 10.14 -10.26 -1.61
N LYS A 6 11.02 -10.61 -0.67
CA LYS A 6 11.39 -9.78 0.49
C LYS A 6 11.96 -8.42 0.10
N ALA A 7 12.84 -8.39 -0.90
CA ALA A 7 13.42 -7.16 -1.42
C ALA A 7 12.35 -6.27 -2.08
N GLY A 8 11.31 -6.85 -2.69
CA GLY A 8 10.23 -6.08 -3.30
C GLY A 8 9.34 -5.35 -2.30
N PHE A 9 9.03 -5.97 -1.16
CA PHE A 9 8.21 -5.33 -0.11
C PHE A 9 8.97 -4.18 0.56
N GLU A 10 10.21 -4.43 0.98
CA GLU A 10 11.04 -3.42 1.64
C GLU A 10 11.37 -2.24 0.69
N GLU A 11 11.61 -2.50 -0.60
CA GLU A 11 11.78 -1.45 -1.61
C GLU A 11 10.53 -0.55 -1.73
N LYS A 12 9.33 -1.16 -1.81
CA LYS A 12 8.06 -0.42 -1.89
C LYS A 12 7.75 0.37 -0.61
N LEU A 13 8.06 -0.21 0.55
CA LEU A 13 7.87 0.46 1.84
C LEU A 13 8.75 1.71 1.93
N LYS A 14 10.02 1.58 1.57
CA LYS A 14 10.94 2.71 1.50
C LYS A 14 10.46 3.79 0.52
N GLU A 15 9.96 3.39 -0.64
CA GLU A 15 9.41 4.34 -1.61
C GLU A 15 8.18 5.08 -1.06
N LEU A 16 7.33 4.42 -0.29
CA LEU A 16 6.19 5.06 0.38
C LEU A 16 6.64 6.05 1.45
N GLU A 17 7.67 5.72 2.24
CA GLU A 17 8.28 6.64 3.22
C GLU A 17 8.85 7.89 2.53
N GLU A 18 9.60 7.72 1.44
CA GLU A 18 10.14 8.84 0.66
C GLU A 18 9.04 9.72 0.05
N ILE A 19 7.90 9.14 -0.35
CA ILE A 19 6.73 9.91 -0.82
C ILE A 19 6.14 10.73 0.32
N ALA A 20 5.98 10.13 1.51
CA ALA A 20 5.44 10.83 2.68
C ALA A 20 6.35 11.99 3.11
N GLU A 21 7.66 11.81 3.07
CA GLU A 21 8.64 12.87 3.33
C GLU A 21 8.48 14.03 2.33
N LYS A 22 8.43 13.73 1.02
CA LYS A 22 8.26 14.74 -0.04
C LYS A 22 6.95 15.50 0.04
N LEU A 23 5.87 14.84 0.46
CA LEU A 23 4.57 15.50 0.69
C LEU A 23 4.59 16.46 1.87
N ASN A 24 5.52 16.27 2.81
CA ASN A 24 5.67 17.13 3.99
C ASN A 24 6.65 18.29 3.75
N GLU A 25 7.27 18.37 2.57
CA GLU A 25 8.11 19.50 2.19
C GLU A 25 7.25 20.76 1.99
N PRO A 26 7.62 21.91 2.60
CA PRO A 26 6.81 23.13 2.56
C PRO A 26 6.64 23.72 1.16
N ASP A 27 7.57 23.43 0.25
CA ASP A 27 7.62 23.96 -1.11
C ASP A 27 7.12 22.97 -2.17
N CYS A 28 6.43 21.88 -1.77
CA CYS A 28 5.91 20.90 -2.70
C CYS A 28 4.79 21.51 -3.58
N PRO A 29 4.96 21.61 -4.91
CA PRO A 29 3.91 22.16 -5.78
C PRO A 29 2.62 21.33 -5.71
N LEU A 30 1.46 21.97 -5.91
CA LEU A 30 0.16 21.30 -5.79
C LEU A 30 0.02 20.11 -6.75
N GLU A 31 0.35 20.30 -8.03
CA GLU A 31 0.32 19.25 -9.04
C GLU A 31 1.23 18.08 -8.63
N LYS A 32 2.40 18.40 -8.06
CA LYS A 32 3.33 17.37 -7.60
C LYS A 32 2.81 16.63 -6.38
N SER A 33 2.17 17.34 -5.46
CA SER A 33 1.53 16.77 -4.27
C SER A 33 0.42 15.79 -4.67
N LEU A 34 -0.37 16.12 -5.70
CA LEU A 34 -1.41 15.21 -6.21
C LEU A 34 -0.83 13.93 -6.80
N GLU A 35 0.20 14.03 -7.64
CA GLU A 35 0.91 12.86 -8.20
C GLU A 35 1.50 11.97 -7.09
N LEU A 36 2.17 12.59 -6.11
CA LEU A 36 2.78 11.89 -4.98
C LEU A 36 1.72 11.21 -4.10
N PHE A 37 0.59 11.88 -3.85
CA PHE A 37 -0.51 11.33 -3.08
C PHE A 37 -1.13 10.12 -3.78
N GLU A 38 -1.46 10.21 -5.06
CA GLU A 38 -2.01 9.09 -5.82
C GLU A 38 -1.05 7.88 -5.81
N LYS A 39 0.23 8.13 -6.04
CA LYS A 39 1.27 7.10 -5.98
C LYS A 39 1.38 6.48 -4.58
N GLY A 40 1.36 7.31 -3.53
CA GLY A 40 1.42 6.87 -2.14
C GLY A 40 0.22 6.00 -1.75
N VAL A 41 -0.99 6.38 -2.16
CA VAL A 41 -2.21 5.58 -1.94
C VAL A 41 -2.10 4.23 -2.64
N ASN A 42 -1.64 4.20 -3.89
CA ASN A 42 -1.47 2.96 -4.64
C ASN A 42 -0.41 2.03 -4.00
N LEU A 43 0.72 2.57 -3.56
CA LEU A 43 1.76 1.80 -2.85
C LEU A 43 1.25 1.26 -1.51
N SER A 44 0.55 2.08 -0.73
CA SER A 44 -0.05 1.69 0.54
C SER A 44 -1.03 0.52 0.38
N ARG A 45 -1.91 0.57 -0.64
CA ARG A 45 -2.82 -0.54 -0.98
C ARG A 45 -2.07 -1.83 -1.32
N GLN A 46 -1.02 -1.74 -2.13
CA GLN A 46 -0.21 -2.92 -2.48
C GLN A 46 0.48 -3.54 -1.27
N LEU A 47 1.12 -2.72 -0.42
CA LEU A 47 1.78 -3.17 0.80
C LEU A 47 0.78 -3.84 1.75
N HIS A 48 -0.42 -3.27 1.89
CA HIS A 48 -1.49 -3.85 2.70
C HIS A 48 -1.94 -5.21 2.17
N GLN A 49 -2.14 -5.34 0.85
CA GLN A 49 -2.49 -6.62 0.22
C GLN A 49 -1.40 -7.69 0.42
N GLU A 50 -0.13 -7.34 0.23
CA GLU A 50 0.99 -8.26 0.46
C GLU A 50 1.07 -8.70 1.93
N LEU A 51 0.87 -7.78 2.86
CA LEU A 51 0.83 -8.08 4.29
C LEU A 51 -0.35 -9.00 4.64
N ASN A 52 -1.54 -8.76 4.10
CA ASN A 52 -2.71 -9.62 4.33
C ASN A 52 -2.50 -11.03 3.78
N GLN A 53 -1.87 -11.17 2.62
CA GLN A 53 -1.49 -12.49 2.09
C GLN A 53 -0.50 -13.20 3.03
N ALA A 54 0.47 -12.48 3.59
CA ALA A 54 1.40 -13.03 4.57
C ALA A 54 0.67 -13.46 5.86
N LYS A 55 -0.22 -12.62 6.40
CA LYS A 55 -1.07 -12.93 7.57
C LYS A 55 -1.89 -14.20 7.33
N LEU A 56 -2.57 -14.31 6.19
CA LEU A 56 -3.35 -15.50 5.82
C LEU A 56 -2.49 -16.76 5.74
N ARG A 57 -1.28 -16.66 5.22
CA ARG A 57 -0.35 -17.78 5.17
C ARG A 57 0.07 -18.22 6.57
N VAL A 58 0.33 -17.28 7.48
CA VAL A 58 0.65 -17.59 8.89
C VAL A 58 -0.53 -18.27 9.57
N LYS A 59 -1.74 -17.73 9.46
CA LYS A 59 -2.98 -18.34 10.02
C LYS A 59 -3.15 -19.80 9.59
N LYS A 60 -2.97 -20.08 8.29
CA LYS A 60 -3.02 -21.46 7.75
C LYS A 60 -1.95 -22.39 8.36
N LEU A 61 -0.76 -21.87 8.68
CA LEU A 61 0.31 -22.67 9.26
C LEU A 61 0.08 -23.00 10.74
N ILE A 62 -0.56 -22.09 11.49
CA ILE A 62 -0.86 -22.28 12.92
C ILE A 62 -2.18 -23.02 13.16
N GLY A 63 -2.91 -23.38 12.10
CA GLY A 63 -4.15 -24.15 12.19
C GLY A 63 -5.37 -23.33 12.65
N GLU A 64 -5.26 -22.01 12.66
CA GLU A 64 -6.39 -21.11 12.93
C GLU A 64 -7.28 -21.05 11.68
N ASN A 65 -8.46 -21.66 11.77
CA ASN A 65 -9.48 -21.68 10.71
C ASN A 65 -10.48 -20.53 10.79
N ASP A 66 -10.22 -19.51 11.63
CA ASP A 66 -11.14 -18.39 11.75
C ASP A 66 -11.15 -17.57 10.46
N THR A 67 -12.26 -17.74 9.74
CA THR A 67 -12.77 -16.98 8.60
C THR A 67 -13.14 -15.56 8.99
N GLU A 68 -12.35 -14.92 9.84
CA GLU A 68 -12.37 -13.47 9.94
C GLU A 68 -11.67 -12.96 8.67
N GLU A 69 -12.47 -12.66 7.64
CA GLU A 69 -12.02 -11.79 6.56
C GLU A 69 -11.39 -10.57 7.23
N LEU A 70 -10.09 -10.35 7.00
CA LEU A 70 -9.40 -9.15 7.46
C LEU A 70 -9.97 -7.95 6.69
N LYS A 71 -11.16 -7.50 7.09
CA LYS A 71 -11.80 -6.27 6.63
C LYS A 71 -11.11 -5.10 7.35
N GLU A 72 -9.86 -4.87 7.02
CA GLU A 72 -9.17 -3.61 7.35
C GLU A 72 -9.06 -2.78 6.08
N ASP A 73 -10.23 -2.51 5.50
CA ASP A 73 -10.31 -1.77 4.27
C ASP A 73 -10.26 -0.27 4.56
N LEU A 74 -9.05 0.20 4.87
CA LEU A 74 -8.73 1.63 5.00
C LEU A 74 -8.97 2.39 3.67
N PHE A 75 -9.16 1.68 2.55
CA PHE A 75 -9.19 2.24 1.21
C PHE A 75 -10.30 1.75 0.25
N GLU A 76 -11.12 0.73 0.55
CA GLU A 76 -12.20 0.27 -0.36
C GLU A 76 -13.27 1.34 -0.65
N ASN A 77 -13.43 2.34 0.23
CA ASN A 77 -14.49 3.33 0.11
C ASN A 77 -14.05 4.70 -0.44
N ALA A 78 -12.80 4.85 -0.90
CA ALA A 78 -12.40 6.09 -1.55
C ALA A 78 -12.77 6.03 -3.04
N PRO A 79 -13.77 6.79 -3.53
CA PRO A 79 -13.97 6.94 -4.96
C PRO A 79 -12.71 7.57 -5.55
N ILE A 80 -11.89 6.74 -6.20
CA ILE A 80 -10.89 7.25 -7.13
C ILE A 80 -11.73 7.93 -8.20
N ASN A 81 -11.49 9.22 -8.41
CA ASN A 81 -12.07 10.02 -9.49
C ASN A 81 -12.06 9.18 -10.78
N LYS A 82 -13.17 8.49 -11.08
CA LYS A 82 -13.52 8.14 -12.44
C LYS A 82 -13.95 9.49 -13.00
N SER A 83 -13.01 10.17 -13.64
CA SER A 83 -13.38 11.11 -14.68
C SER A 83 -14.17 10.24 -15.66
N ASP A 84 -15.49 10.33 -15.57
CA ASP A 84 -16.39 9.83 -16.59
C ASP A 84 -16.12 10.66 -17.85
N ASP A 85 -15.30 10.12 -18.75
CA ASP A 85 -15.24 10.43 -20.17
C ASP A 85 -15.42 9.13 -20.97
#